data_AF-A0A933KVL4-F1
#
_entry.id   AF-A0A933KVL4-F1
#
_cell.length_a   1.000
_cell.length_b   1.000
_cell.length_c   1.000
_cell.angle_alpha   90.00
_cell.angle_beta   90.00
_cell.angle_gamma   90.00
#
_symmetry.space_group_name_H-M   'P 1'
#
loop_
_entity.id
_entity.type
_entity.pdbx_description
1 polymer ?
#
loop_
_entity_poly.entity_id
_entity_poly.type
_entity_poly.pdbx_seq_one_letter_code
_entity_poly.pdbx_strand_id
1 'polypeptide(L)'
;MTTRSIRALALASLALLASAAMASAQTQSSVILNALEVRRLVAGAEPADHARLYAHFTALADRYADEAGRHMQLARAMGGNPNRHMSRSSSAHCTRLAELNASSAATLRELATHHEQLASGFASTAPADGARFENGEGAAEPTDAELTALAAGAHTPADHRSLEEYFLTLASRYTADAAEHTAMASAYRGNANRRGADPAVHCDRLVKQFGEAADEARTEATEHRIMAGLR
;
A
#
# COMPACT_ATOMS: atom_id res chain seq x y z
N MET A 1 4.98 -30.89 26.84
CA MET A 1 5.18 -29.45 26.60
C MET A 1 6.51 -29.26 25.88
N THR A 2 6.49 -29.18 24.55
CA THR A 2 7.68 -28.93 23.73
C THR A 2 7.59 -27.52 23.20
N THR A 3 8.36 -26.62 23.81
CA THR A 3 8.70 -25.30 23.28
C THR A 3 9.36 -25.47 21.91
N ARG A 4 8.70 -25.02 20.84
CA ARG A 4 9.30 -24.94 19.50
C ARG A 4 9.64 -23.48 19.21
N SER A 5 10.93 -23.23 19.18
CA SER A 5 11.55 -21.94 18.90
C SER A 5 11.20 -21.47 17.48
N ILE A 6 10.68 -20.25 17.38
CA ILE A 6 10.54 -19.53 16.11
C ILE A 6 11.95 -19.29 15.57
N ARG A 7 12.25 -19.84 14.40
CA ARG A 7 13.50 -19.57 13.69
C ARG A 7 13.40 -18.16 13.11
N ALA A 8 13.92 -17.18 13.85
CA ALA A 8 14.35 -15.93 13.25
C ALA A 8 15.52 -16.24 12.31
N LEU A 9 15.28 -16.22 11.00
CA LEU A 9 16.36 -16.12 10.02
C LEU A 9 16.23 -14.78 9.29
N ALA A 10 17.25 -13.96 9.52
CA ALA A 10 17.44 -12.66 8.92
C ALA A 10 17.55 -12.77 7.39
N LEU A 11 16.72 -12.02 6.68
CA LEU A 11 16.97 -11.67 5.29
C LEU A 11 17.64 -10.30 5.24
N ALA A 12 18.84 -10.29 4.66
CA ALA A 12 19.69 -9.14 4.52
C ALA A 12 19.03 -8.10 3.61
N SER A 13 18.65 -6.97 4.21
CA SER A 13 18.24 -5.76 3.50
C SER A 13 19.47 -5.14 2.84
N LEU A 14 19.50 -5.08 1.51
CA LEU A 14 20.50 -4.30 0.81
C LEU A 14 20.06 -2.83 0.78
N ALA A 15 20.46 -2.08 1.81
CA ALA A 15 20.46 -0.62 1.80
C ALA A 15 21.84 -0.12 1.32
N LEU A 16 21.85 0.76 0.32
CA LEU A 16 22.96 1.65 -0.04
C LEU A 16 22.35 3.07 -0.08
N LEU A 17 22.41 3.82 1.03
CA LEU A 17 23.35 4.92 1.38
C LEU A 17 23.30 6.11 0.39
N ALA A 18 23.18 7.39 0.77
CA ALA A 18 22.95 8.06 2.05
C ALA A 18 22.64 9.54 1.77
N SER A 19 21.82 10.16 2.61
CA SER A 19 21.99 11.56 3.02
C SER A 19 21.56 11.63 4.48
N ALA A 20 22.55 11.73 5.36
CA ALA A 20 22.37 11.78 6.79
C ALA A 20 21.77 13.13 7.22
N ALA A 21 20.66 13.09 7.95
CA ALA A 21 20.37 14.04 9.02
C ALA A 21 19.45 13.37 10.05
N MET A 22 20.04 13.11 11.22
CA MET A 22 19.41 12.96 12.53
C MET A 22 18.49 11.77 12.76
N ALA A 23 19.03 10.79 13.50
CA ALA A 23 18.27 9.86 14.31
C ALA A 23 17.54 10.61 15.43
N SER A 24 16.23 10.40 15.50
CA SER A 24 15.49 10.30 16.76
C SER A 24 14.38 9.28 16.55
N ALA A 25 14.25 8.37 17.53
CA ALA A 25 13.25 7.32 17.62
C ALA A 25 11.91 7.67 16.96
N GLN A 26 11.44 6.82 16.03
CA GLN A 26 10.04 6.76 15.66
C GLN A 26 9.53 5.35 15.94
N THR A 27 9.34 5.05 17.22
CA THR A 27 8.12 4.34 17.63
C THR A 27 7.00 5.38 17.66
N GLN A 28 6.71 5.94 16.49
CA GLN A 28 5.60 6.83 16.29
C GLN A 28 4.74 6.06 15.31
N SER A 29 3.73 5.36 15.83
CA SER A 29 2.65 4.88 14.98
C SER A 29 2.22 6.08 14.15
N SER A 30 2.50 6.04 12.85
CA SER A 30 2.04 7.08 11.96
C SER A 30 0.53 7.17 12.18
N VAL A 31 0.01 8.39 12.34
CA VAL A 31 -1.45 8.61 12.46
C VAL A 31 -2.19 7.95 11.29
N ILE A 32 -1.51 7.81 10.15
CA ILE A 32 -1.96 7.05 8.99
C ILE A 32 -1.58 5.58 9.16
N LEU A 33 -2.61 4.76 9.43
CA LEU A 33 -2.59 3.30 9.38
C LEU A 33 -2.15 2.75 8.02
N ASN A 34 -1.62 1.52 8.01
CA ASN A 34 -1.39 0.78 6.77
C ASN A 34 -2.68 0.14 6.22
N ALA A 35 -2.65 -0.28 4.95
CA ALA A 35 -3.84 -0.78 4.25
C ALA A 35 -4.48 -2.02 4.92
N LEU A 36 -3.68 -2.90 5.53
CA LEU A 36 -4.19 -4.08 6.23
C LEU A 36 -4.88 -3.70 7.55
N GLU A 37 -4.30 -2.76 8.30
CA GLU A 37 -4.94 -2.22 9.50
C GLU A 37 -6.27 -1.55 9.19
N VAL A 38 -6.35 -0.73 8.13
CA VAL A 38 -7.61 -0.09 7.72
C VAL A 38 -8.70 -1.15 7.49
N ARG A 39 -8.41 -2.18 6.68
CA ARG A 39 -9.37 -3.26 6.40
C ARG A 39 -9.78 -4.02 7.65
N ARG A 40 -8.83 -4.31 8.55
CA ARG A 40 -9.12 -4.98 9.83
C ARG A 40 -10.06 -4.16 10.71
N LEU A 41 -9.83 -2.86 10.82
CA LEU A 41 -10.68 -1.96 11.63
C LEU A 41 -12.07 -1.79 11.00
N VAL A 42 -12.16 -1.70 9.67
CA VAL A 42 -13.46 -1.64 8.96
C VAL A 42 -14.27 -2.92 9.21
N ALA A 43 -13.61 -4.08 9.19
CA ALA A 43 -14.27 -5.36 9.47
C ALA A 43 -14.65 -5.55 10.95
N GLY A 44 -13.86 -4.98 11.88
CA GLY A 44 -14.12 -5.00 13.32
C GLY A 44 -15.35 -4.17 13.69
N ALA A 45 -15.46 -2.97 13.11
CA ALA A 45 -16.61 -2.07 13.26
C ALA A 45 -16.99 -1.73 14.71
N GLU A 46 -16.03 -1.81 15.65
CA GLU A 46 -16.24 -1.38 17.02
C GLU A 46 -16.11 0.16 17.12
N PRO A 47 -16.73 0.82 18.11
CA PRO A 47 -16.63 2.28 18.27
C PRO A 47 -15.17 2.78 18.35
N ALA A 48 -14.28 2.00 18.97
CA ALA A 48 -12.85 2.33 19.03
C ALA A 48 -12.14 2.19 17.67
N ASP A 49 -12.57 1.24 16.84
CA ASP A 49 -12.04 1.06 15.48
C ASP A 49 -12.43 2.25 14.61
N HIS A 50 -13.69 2.68 14.70
CA HIS A 50 -14.19 3.86 14.00
C HIS A 50 -13.47 5.15 14.44
N ALA A 51 -13.13 5.31 15.72
CA ALA A 51 -12.33 6.44 16.17
C ALA A 51 -10.92 6.47 15.56
N ARG A 52 -10.30 5.30 15.38
CA ARG A 52 -9.00 5.16 14.69
C ARG A 52 -9.12 5.43 13.19
N LEU A 53 -10.17 4.93 12.55
CA LEU A 53 -10.46 5.18 11.13
C LEU A 53 -10.73 6.66 10.85
N TYR A 54 -11.45 7.34 11.75
CA TYR A 54 -11.62 8.80 11.70
C TYR A 54 -10.27 9.54 11.66
N ALA A 55 -9.38 9.21 12.60
CA ALA A 55 -8.06 9.84 12.66
C ALA A 55 -7.22 9.55 11.40
N HIS A 56 -7.26 8.30 10.91
CA HIS A 56 -6.59 7.89 9.68
C HIS A 56 -7.10 8.67 8.46
N PHE A 57 -8.41 8.68 8.20
CA PHE A 57 -8.97 9.32 7.02
C PHE A 57 -8.86 10.84 7.08
N THR A 58 -8.88 11.45 8.26
CA THR A 58 -8.56 12.88 8.45
C THR A 58 -7.13 13.17 8.00
N ALA A 59 -6.15 12.42 8.51
CA ALA A 59 -4.75 12.62 8.15
C ALA A 59 -4.47 12.31 6.67
N LEU A 60 -5.15 11.30 6.11
CA LEU A 60 -5.04 10.98 4.69
C LEU A 60 -5.66 12.08 3.81
N ALA A 61 -6.80 12.65 4.21
CA ALA A 61 -7.42 13.78 3.51
C ALA A 61 -6.47 14.98 3.42
N ASP A 62 -5.77 15.30 4.51
CA ASP A 62 -4.80 16.39 4.55
C ASP A 62 -3.63 16.14 3.60
N ARG A 63 -3.12 14.89 3.54
CA ARG A 63 -2.08 14.51 2.58
C ARG A 63 -2.53 14.73 1.13
N TYR A 64 -3.73 14.26 0.76
CA TYR A 64 -4.25 14.47 -0.59
C TYR A 64 -4.49 15.95 -0.90
N ALA A 65 -4.94 16.75 0.08
CA ALA A 65 -5.09 18.19 -0.09
C ALA A 65 -3.73 18.89 -0.34
N ASP A 66 -2.70 18.49 0.40
CA ASP A 66 -1.34 19.00 0.20
C ASP A 66 -0.78 18.61 -1.18
N GLU A 67 -1.03 17.37 -1.62
CA GLU A 67 -0.65 16.91 -2.96
C GLU A 67 -1.37 17.68 -4.07
N ALA A 68 -2.67 17.95 -3.90
CA ALA A 68 -3.41 18.81 -4.81
C ALA A 68 -2.78 20.21 -4.90
N GLY A 69 -2.41 20.79 -3.76
CA GLY A 69 -1.70 22.06 -3.68
C GLY A 69 -0.35 22.04 -4.41
N ARG A 70 0.46 20.98 -4.25
CA ARG A 70 1.74 20.80 -4.94
C ARG A 70 1.56 20.71 -6.46
N HIS A 71 0.58 19.93 -6.93
CA HIS A 71 0.30 19.83 -8.36
C HIS A 71 -0.20 21.14 -8.96
N MET A 72 -1.02 21.91 -8.24
CA MET A 72 -1.44 23.25 -8.69
C MET A 72 -0.27 24.23 -8.80
N GLN A 73 0.65 24.21 -7.83
CA GLN A 73 1.85 25.05 -7.89
C GLN A 73 2.72 24.68 -9.09
N LEU A 74 2.90 23.39 -9.34
CA LEU A 74 3.66 22.91 -10.50
C LEU A 74 2.98 23.30 -11.83
N ALA A 75 1.66 23.17 -11.93
CA ALA A 75 0.90 23.60 -13.11
C ALA A 75 1.11 25.10 -13.38
N ARG A 76 0.99 25.95 -12.37
CA ARG A 76 1.22 27.41 -12.48
C ARG A 76 2.64 27.74 -12.92
N ALA A 77 3.65 27.06 -12.37
CA ALA A 77 5.04 27.26 -12.76
C ALA A 77 5.29 26.90 -14.24
N MET A 78 4.59 25.91 -14.79
CA MET A 78 4.74 25.49 -16.18
C MET A 78 3.88 26.31 -17.17
N GLY A 79 2.74 26.83 -16.72
CA GLY A 79 1.81 27.63 -17.53
C GLY A 79 2.29 29.04 -17.86
N GLY A 80 3.30 29.57 -17.15
CA GLY A 80 3.82 30.92 -17.34
C GLY A 80 4.61 31.18 -18.63
N ASN A 81 5.01 30.13 -19.37
CA ASN A 81 5.78 30.28 -20.61
C ASN A 81 4.99 29.79 -21.85
N PRO A 82 4.39 30.69 -22.64
CA PRO A 82 3.55 30.33 -23.78
C PRO A 82 4.31 29.69 -24.96
N ASN A 83 5.64 29.75 -25.00
CA ASN A 83 6.46 29.25 -26.12
C ASN A 83 6.93 27.79 -25.99
N ARG A 84 6.49 27.04 -24.96
CA ARG A 84 6.87 25.63 -24.79
C ARG A 84 5.64 24.73 -24.89
N HIS A 85 5.46 24.09 -26.05
CA HIS A 85 4.35 23.15 -26.27
C HIS A 85 4.29 22.02 -25.22
N MET A 86 5.46 21.53 -24.78
CA MET A 86 5.57 20.54 -23.70
C MET A 86 5.04 21.08 -22.35
N SER A 87 5.24 22.36 -22.03
CA SER A 87 4.81 22.92 -20.74
C SER A 87 3.29 23.09 -20.64
N ARG A 88 2.59 23.28 -21.77
CA ARG A 88 1.11 23.31 -21.79
C ARG A 88 0.50 21.94 -21.48
N SER A 89 1.03 20.88 -22.09
CA SER A 89 0.58 19.50 -21.84
C SER A 89 0.86 19.09 -20.39
N SER A 90 2.06 19.37 -19.88
CA SER A 90 2.42 19.09 -18.48
C SER A 90 1.61 19.91 -17.48
N SER A 91 1.28 21.17 -17.79
CA SER A 91 0.41 22.00 -16.95
C SER A 91 -1.00 21.42 -16.86
N ALA A 92 -1.59 21.03 -18.00
CA ALA A 92 -2.92 20.41 -18.01
C ALA A 92 -2.94 19.07 -17.25
N HIS A 93 -1.87 18.27 -17.39
CA HIS A 93 -1.69 17.05 -16.61
C HIS A 93 -1.64 17.32 -15.10
N CYS A 94 -0.86 18.31 -14.66
CA CYS A 94 -0.79 18.67 -13.24
C CYS A 94 -2.10 19.24 -12.70
N THR A 95 -2.82 20.05 -13.48
CA THR A 95 -4.17 20.52 -13.09
C THR A 95 -5.11 19.32 -12.86
N ARG A 96 -5.11 18.35 -13.76
CA ARG A 96 -5.93 17.13 -13.61
C ARG A 96 -5.55 16.34 -12.36
N LEU A 97 -4.26 16.15 -12.10
CA LEU A 97 -3.82 15.47 -10.87
C LEU A 97 -4.25 16.22 -9.61
N ALA A 98 -4.18 17.56 -9.63
CA ALA A 98 -4.66 18.36 -8.51
C ALA A 98 -6.16 18.20 -8.28
N GLU A 99 -6.97 18.19 -9.33
CA GLU A 99 -8.42 17.97 -9.26
C GLU A 99 -8.75 16.58 -8.70
N LEU A 100 -8.06 15.53 -9.17
CA LEU A 100 -8.22 14.18 -8.65
C LEU A 100 -7.88 14.09 -7.16
N ASN A 101 -6.76 14.69 -6.74
CA ASN A 101 -6.35 14.69 -5.34
C ASN A 101 -7.29 15.51 -4.46
N ALA A 102 -7.81 16.65 -4.95
CA ALA A 102 -8.81 17.42 -4.24
C ALA A 102 -10.12 16.65 -4.06
N SER A 103 -10.55 15.90 -5.09
CA SER A 103 -11.72 15.02 -5.02
C SER A 103 -11.51 13.90 -3.99
N SER A 104 -10.38 13.21 -4.04
CA SER A 104 -10.01 12.19 -3.04
C SER A 104 -9.99 12.76 -1.61
N ALA A 105 -9.42 13.95 -1.41
CA ALA A 105 -9.43 14.62 -0.11
C ALA A 105 -10.86 14.94 0.38
N ALA A 106 -11.79 15.29 -0.52
CA ALA A 106 -13.19 15.53 -0.16
C ALA A 106 -13.86 14.22 0.29
N THR A 107 -13.74 13.14 -0.49
CA THR A 107 -14.27 11.82 -0.12
C THR A 107 -13.72 11.33 1.22
N LEU A 108 -12.43 11.54 1.48
CA LEU A 108 -11.79 11.14 2.74
C LEU A 108 -12.31 11.93 3.94
N ARG A 109 -12.68 13.21 3.78
CA ARG A 109 -13.34 13.99 4.84
C ARG A 109 -14.76 13.51 5.11
N GLU A 110 -15.48 13.10 4.07
CA GLU A 110 -16.80 12.47 4.24
C GLU A 110 -16.68 11.13 4.97
N LEU A 111 -15.69 10.30 4.63
CA LEU A 111 -15.39 9.06 5.36
C LEU A 111 -14.98 9.30 6.81
N ALA A 112 -14.15 10.31 7.08
CA ALA A 112 -13.81 10.68 8.44
C ALA A 112 -15.10 11.01 9.22
N THR A 113 -15.95 11.88 8.68
CA THR A 113 -17.24 12.24 9.32
C THR A 113 -18.14 11.02 9.53
N HIS A 114 -18.19 10.11 8.56
CA HIS A 114 -18.92 8.85 8.66
C HIS A 114 -18.44 8.02 9.86
N HIS A 115 -17.13 7.80 10.00
CA HIS A 115 -16.58 7.04 11.12
C HIS A 115 -16.63 7.78 12.45
N GLU A 116 -16.60 9.11 12.47
CA GLU A 116 -16.84 9.88 13.70
C GLU A 116 -18.26 9.66 14.25
N GLN A 117 -19.25 9.63 13.36
CA GLN A 117 -20.64 9.34 13.72
C GLN A 117 -20.78 7.92 14.27
N LEU A 118 -20.20 6.92 13.58
CA LEU A 118 -20.23 5.53 14.03
C LEU A 118 -19.50 5.33 15.36
N ALA A 119 -18.34 5.98 15.55
CA ALA A 119 -17.59 5.97 16.82
C ALA A 119 -18.42 6.55 17.98
N SER A 120 -19.30 7.51 17.67
CA SER A 120 -20.23 8.12 18.62
C SER A 120 -21.53 7.33 18.81
N GLY A 121 -21.67 6.17 18.17
CA GLY A 121 -22.87 5.33 18.24
C GLY A 121 -24.04 5.80 17.40
N PHE A 122 -23.86 6.78 16.51
CA PHE A 122 -24.89 7.22 15.58
C PHE A 122 -24.84 6.39 14.29
N ALA A 123 -26.01 6.06 13.76
CA ALA A 123 -26.10 5.48 12.43
C ALA A 123 -25.61 6.48 11.38
N SER A 124 -24.82 5.99 10.41
CA SER A 124 -24.30 6.78 9.31
C SER A 124 -24.26 5.95 8.03
N THR A 125 -24.33 6.61 6.88
CA THR A 125 -24.20 5.96 5.56
C THR A 125 -22.86 6.35 4.95
N ALA A 126 -22.08 5.36 4.52
CA ALA A 126 -20.78 5.60 3.90
C ALA A 126 -20.94 6.38 2.58
N PRO A 127 -20.01 7.28 2.24
CA PRO A 127 -20.02 7.98 0.96
C PRO A 127 -19.80 7.00 -0.20
N ALA A 128 -20.44 7.24 -1.34
CA ALA A 128 -20.48 6.31 -2.47
C ALA A 128 -19.08 5.90 -2.98
N ASP A 129 -18.14 6.85 -3.03
CA ASP A 129 -16.77 6.61 -3.49
C ASP A 129 -15.79 6.26 -2.35
N GLY A 130 -16.30 6.05 -1.13
CA GLY A 130 -15.50 5.78 0.07
C GLY A 130 -14.94 4.37 0.14
N ALA A 131 -15.64 3.39 -0.44
CA ALA A 131 -15.29 1.97 -0.31
C ALA A 131 -13.84 1.66 -0.74
N ARG A 132 -13.29 2.36 -1.73
CA ARG A 132 -11.89 2.15 -2.16
C ARG A 132 -10.88 2.50 -1.07
N PHE A 133 -11.14 3.54 -0.29
CA PHE A 133 -10.27 3.97 0.81
C PHE A 133 -10.43 3.06 2.04
N GLU A 134 -11.65 2.60 2.32
CA GLU A 134 -11.89 1.55 3.34
C GLU A 134 -11.22 0.21 2.97
N ASN A 135 -11.00 -0.04 1.67
CA ASN A 135 -10.20 -1.16 1.18
C ASN A 135 -8.67 -0.89 1.25
N GLY A 136 -8.26 0.29 1.71
CA GLY A 136 -6.87 0.66 1.95
C GLY A 136 -6.21 1.50 0.85
N GLU A 137 -6.95 2.01 -0.13
CA GLU A 137 -6.39 2.94 -1.12
C GLU A 137 -5.77 4.17 -0.43
N GLY A 138 -4.58 4.61 -0.87
CA GLY A 138 -3.86 5.75 -0.30
C GLY A 138 -3.10 5.46 1.01
N ALA A 139 -3.41 4.34 1.68
CA ALA A 139 -2.60 3.83 2.78
C ALA A 139 -1.34 3.11 2.24
N ALA A 140 -0.26 3.12 3.04
CA ALA A 140 0.92 2.36 2.70
C ALA A 140 0.65 0.85 2.86
N GLU A 141 1.32 0.03 2.06
CA GLU A 141 1.43 -1.39 2.36
C GLU A 141 2.19 -1.58 3.68
N PRO A 142 1.82 -2.56 4.51
CA PRO A 142 2.50 -2.81 5.77
C PRO A 142 3.96 -3.21 5.50
N THR A 143 4.86 -2.67 6.31
CA THR A 143 6.26 -3.08 6.36
C THR A 143 6.42 -4.46 7.00
N ASP A 144 7.55 -5.13 6.79
CA ASP A 144 7.85 -6.42 7.43
C ASP A 144 7.73 -6.37 8.95
N ALA A 145 8.15 -5.25 9.56
CA ALA A 145 8.05 -5.04 11.00
C ALA A 145 6.59 -4.90 11.46
N GLU A 146 5.77 -4.18 10.71
CA GLU A 146 4.33 -4.04 10.98
C GLU A 146 3.59 -5.36 10.77
N LEU A 147 3.90 -6.12 9.70
CA LEU A 147 3.36 -7.46 9.48
C LEU A 147 3.72 -8.40 10.62
N THR A 148 4.98 -8.39 11.06
CA THR A 148 5.44 -9.18 12.22
C THR A 148 4.66 -8.81 13.48
N ALA A 149 4.44 -7.51 13.72
CA ALA A 149 3.66 -7.04 14.87
C ALA A 149 2.19 -7.44 14.76
N LEU A 150 1.58 -7.33 13.56
CA LEU A 150 0.20 -7.71 13.30
C LEU A 150 -0.03 -9.22 13.48
N ALA A 151 0.94 -10.04 13.05
CA ALA A 151 0.91 -11.48 13.24
C ALA A 151 1.09 -11.86 14.71
N ALA A 152 2.02 -11.21 15.42
CA ALA A 152 2.23 -11.45 16.86
C ALA A 152 1.01 -11.06 17.72
N GLY A 153 0.28 -10.02 17.31
CA GLY A 153 -0.96 -9.57 17.96
C GLY A 153 -2.24 -10.25 17.46
N ALA A 154 -2.16 -11.17 16.49
CA ALA A 154 -3.31 -11.91 16.00
C ALA A 154 -3.71 -12.99 17.04
N HIS A 155 -4.94 -12.91 17.54
CA HIS A 155 -5.41 -13.82 18.59
C HIS A 155 -6.77 -14.43 18.28
N THR A 156 -7.50 -13.88 17.30
CA THR A 156 -8.81 -14.38 16.89
C THR A 156 -8.73 -15.04 15.50
N PRO A 157 -9.65 -15.96 15.19
CA PRO A 157 -9.77 -16.48 13.82
C PRO A 157 -9.99 -15.38 12.78
N ALA A 158 -10.66 -14.28 13.13
CA ALA A 158 -10.82 -13.13 12.24
C ALA A 158 -9.47 -12.47 11.93
N ASP A 159 -8.61 -12.27 12.93
CA ASP A 159 -7.27 -11.70 12.73
C ASP A 159 -6.43 -12.54 11.78
N HIS A 160 -6.43 -13.87 11.97
CA HIS A 160 -5.67 -14.77 11.12
C HIS A 160 -6.25 -14.83 9.71
N ARG A 161 -7.58 -14.76 9.52
CA ARG A 161 -8.17 -14.67 8.17
C ARG A 161 -7.76 -13.39 7.43
N SER A 162 -7.72 -12.24 8.10
CA SER A 162 -7.26 -11.00 7.46
C SER A 162 -5.80 -11.09 7.01
N LEU A 163 -4.94 -11.79 7.77
CA LEU A 163 -3.55 -12.04 7.38
C LEU A 163 -3.46 -13.05 6.23
N GLU A 164 -4.26 -14.11 6.25
CA GLU A 164 -4.39 -15.06 5.12
C GLU A 164 -4.76 -14.33 3.81
N GLU A 165 -5.84 -13.53 3.84
CA GLU A 165 -6.32 -12.78 2.67
C GLU A 165 -5.27 -11.79 2.16
N TYR A 166 -4.53 -11.15 3.07
CA TYR A 166 -3.42 -10.27 2.71
C TYR A 166 -2.33 -11.03 1.95
N PHE A 167 -1.87 -12.16 2.48
CA PHE A 167 -0.81 -12.95 1.87
C PHE A 167 -1.25 -13.60 0.55
N LEU A 168 -2.53 -14.00 0.41
CA LEU A 168 -3.07 -14.46 -0.87
C LEU A 168 -3.07 -13.35 -1.93
N THR A 169 -3.45 -12.13 -1.54
CA THR A 169 -3.39 -10.96 -2.42
C THR A 169 -1.94 -10.67 -2.83
N LEU A 170 -1.00 -10.75 -1.89
CA LEU A 170 0.42 -10.54 -2.14
C LEU A 170 1.00 -11.60 -3.09
N ALA A 171 0.67 -12.88 -2.89
CA ALA A 171 1.05 -13.96 -3.78
C ALA A 171 0.53 -13.76 -5.20
N SER A 172 -0.71 -13.27 -5.34
CA SER A 172 -1.30 -12.96 -6.64
C SER A 172 -0.57 -11.82 -7.35
N ARG A 173 -0.19 -10.76 -6.61
CA ARG A 173 0.61 -9.65 -7.16
C ARG A 173 1.97 -10.11 -7.65
N TYR A 174 2.73 -10.85 -6.83
CA TYR A 174 4.01 -11.39 -7.26
C TYR A 174 3.90 -12.34 -8.46
N THR A 175 2.81 -13.10 -8.56
CA THR A 175 2.56 -13.93 -9.74
C THR A 175 2.33 -13.07 -10.99
N ALA A 176 1.62 -11.95 -10.87
CA ALA A 176 1.42 -11.01 -11.97
C ALA A 176 2.73 -10.31 -12.36
N ASP A 177 3.55 -9.87 -11.40
CA ASP A 177 4.85 -9.24 -11.64
C ASP A 177 5.82 -10.21 -12.34
N ALA A 178 5.83 -11.48 -11.93
CA ALA A 178 6.59 -12.53 -12.61
C ALA A 178 6.12 -12.73 -14.06
N ALA A 179 4.81 -12.68 -14.31
CA ALA A 179 4.26 -12.79 -15.66
C ALA A 179 4.63 -11.59 -16.55
N GLU A 180 4.59 -10.38 -16.01
CA GLU A 180 5.02 -9.16 -16.70
C GLU A 180 6.49 -9.25 -17.09
N HIS A 181 7.37 -9.61 -16.15
CA HIS A 181 8.80 -9.76 -16.45
C HIS A 181 9.10 -10.91 -17.41
N THR A 182 8.29 -11.97 -17.42
CA THR A 182 8.37 -13.04 -18.42
C THR A 182 8.06 -12.50 -19.82
N ALA A 183 7.01 -11.68 -19.95
CA ALA A 183 6.66 -11.03 -21.22
C ALA A 183 7.76 -10.05 -21.68
N MET A 184 8.31 -9.24 -20.76
CA MET A 184 9.42 -8.34 -21.05
C MET A 184 10.67 -9.08 -21.53
N ALA A 185 11.08 -10.14 -20.82
CA ALA A 185 12.22 -10.96 -21.20
C ALA A 185 12.04 -11.54 -22.62
N SER A 186 10.83 -11.99 -22.94
CA SER A 186 10.48 -12.51 -24.28
C SER A 186 10.58 -11.42 -25.36
N ALA A 187 10.09 -10.21 -25.08
CA ALA A 187 10.20 -9.06 -25.99
C ALA A 187 11.65 -8.65 -26.23
N TYR A 188 12.48 -8.58 -25.18
CA TYR A 188 13.91 -8.30 -25.32
C TYR A 188 14.62 -9.37 -26.15
N ARG A 189 14.24 -10.64 -25.98
CA ARG A 189 14.83 -11.72 -26.77
C ARG A 189 14.43 -11.67 -28.23
N GLY A 190 13.20 -11.25 -28.53
CA GLY A 190 12.67 -11.11 -29.90
C GLY A 190 13.24 -9.94 -30.69
N ASN A 191 13.94 -8.98 -30.04
CA ASN A 191 14.51 -7.83 -30.74
C ASN A 191 15.87 -8.18 -31.39
N ALA A 192 15.95 -8.07 -32.71
CA ALA A 192 17.14 -8.40 -33.50
C ALA A 192 18.30 -7.39 -33.35
N ASN A 193 18.05 -6.17 -32.86
CA ASN A 193 19.06 -5.10 -32.75
C ASN A 193 19.67 -5.00 -31.34
N ARG A 194 20.13 -6.13 -30.77
CA ARG A 194 20.77 -6.12 -29.44
C ARG A 194 22.19 -5.54 -29.52
N ARG A 195 22.39 -4.33 -29.01
CA ARG A 195 23.70 -3.75 -28.68
C ARG A 195 23.67 -3.32 -27.21
N GLY A 196 24.45 -3.97 -26.34
CA GLY A 196 24.55 -3.63 -24.91
C GLY A 196 24.33 -4.80 -23.95
N ALA A 197 24.26 -4.51 -22.64
CA ALA A 197 23.94 -5.49 -21.59
C ALA A 197 22.57 -6.14 -21.84
N ASP A 198 22.43 -7.43 -21.51
CA ASP A 198 21.22 -8.21 -21.81
C ASP A 198 20.10 -7.95 -20.78
N PRO A 199 19.07 -7.14 -21.10
CA PRO A 199 18.01 -6.83 -20.17
C PRO A 199 17.12 -8.05 -19.89
N ALA A 200 17.15 -9.07 -20.75
CA ALA A 200 16.41 -10.31 -20.53
C ALA A 200 16.93 -11.06 -19.30
N VAL A 201 18.23 -11.04 -19.04
CA VAL A 201 18.84 -11.68 -17.85
C VAL A 201 18.39 -10.99 -16.56
N HIS A 202 18.22 -9.65 -16.59
CA HIS A 202 17.67 -8.91 -15.47
C HIS A 202 16.21 -9.33 -15.20
N CYS A 203 15.38 -9.38 -16.25
CA CYS A 203 14.00 -9.85 -16.13
C CYS A 203 13.93 -11.30 -15.64
N ASP A 204 14.77 -12.21 -16.12
CA ASP A 204 14.79 -13.60 -15.66
C ASP A 204 15.06 -13.73 -14.16
N ARG A 205 15.97 -12.89 -13.64
CA ARG A 205 16.25 -12.83 -12.20
C ARG A 205 15.01 -12.37 -11.44
N LEU A 206 14.30 -11.35 -11.93
CA LEU A 206 13.08 -10.85 -11.30
C LEU A 206 11.95 -11.89 -11.36
N VAL A 207 11.77 -12.59 -12.48
CA VAL A 207 10.80 -13.69 -12.59
C VAL A 207 11.04 -14.74 -11.50
N LYS A 208 12.30 -15.14 -11.30
CA LYS A 208 12.65 -16.09 -10.25
C LYS A 208 12.34 -15.53 -8.86
N GLN A 209 12.77 -14.31 -8.57
CA GLN A 209 12.55 -13.67 -7.27
C GLN A 209 11.07 -13.51 -6.93
N PHE A 210 10.26 -13.06 -7.89
CA PHE A 210 8.81 -12.95 -7.71
C PHE A 210 8.14 -14.31 -7.59
N GLY A 211 8.62 -15.33 -8.29
CA GLY A 211 8.15 -16.71 -8.10
C GLY A 211 8.39 -17.21 -6.67
N GLU A 212 9.61 -17.04 -6.15
CA GLU A 212 9.98 -17.41 -4.79
C GLU A 212 9.13 -16.64 -3.76
N ALA A 213 8.97 -15.32 -3.93
CA ALA A 213 8.15 -14.48 -3.05
C ALA A 213 6.65 -14.85 -3.09
N ALA A 214 6.13 -15.24 -4.27
CA ALA A 214 4.75 -15.71 -4.40
C ALA A 214 4.53 -17.03 -3.63
N ASP A 215 5.49 -17.94 -3.66
CA ASP A 215 5.42 -19.21 -2.94
C ASP A 215 5.53 -18.99 -1.42
N GLU A 216 6.44 -18.14 -0.97
CA GLU A 216 6.54 -17.74 0.43
C GLU A 216 5.23 -17.14 0.95
N ALA A 217 4.64 -16.21 0.20
CA ALA A 217 3.35 -15.62 0.57
C ALA A 217 2.22 -16.67 0.62
N ARG A 218 2.19 -17.67 -0.27
CA ARG A 218 1.21 -18.78 -0.18
C ARG A 218 1.42 -19.64 1.06
N THR A 219 2.67 -19.86 1.45
CA THR A 219 3.00 -20.57 2.69
C THR A 219 2.48 -19.82 3.90
N GLU A 220 2.79 -18.53 4.02
CA GLU A 220 2.30 -17.67 5.11
C GLU A 220 0.76 -17.63 5.16
N ALA A 221 0.11 -17.50 4.01
CA ALA A 221 -1.35 -17.57 3.93
C ALA A 221 -1.89 -18.89 4.49
N THR A 222 -1.26 -20.02 4.15
CA THR A 222 -1.65 -21.34 4.63
C THR A 222 -1.47 -21.47 6.14
N GLU A 223 -0.39 -20.96 6.70
CA GLU A 223 -0.16 -20.95 8.15
C GLU A 223 -1.24 -20.16 8.88
N HIS A 224 -1.57 -18.98 8.37
CA HIS A 224 -2.65 -18.14 8.90
C HIS A 224 -4.04 -18.80 8.75
N ARG A 225 -4.32 -19.47 7.64
CA ARG A 225 -5.54 -20.26 7.44
C ARG A 225 -5.71 -21.35 8.52
N ILE A 226 -4.63 -22.08 8.81
CA ILE A 226 -4.62 -23.12 9.85
C ILE A 226 -4.85 -22.50 11.23
N MET A 227 -4.21 -21.37 11.54
CA MET A 227 -4.42 -20.65 12.80
C MET A 227 -5.84 -20.09 12.93
N ALA A 228 -6.50 -19.76 11.82
CA ALA A 228 -7.92 -19.42 11.78
C ALA A 228 -8.86 -20.62 12.00
N GLY A 229 -8.33 -21.85 12.08
CA GLY A 229 -9.12 -23.07 12.26
C GLY A 229 -9.74 -23.61 10.97
N LEU A 230 -9.32 -23.09 9.80
CA LEU A 230 -9.75 -23.56 8.49
C LEU A 230 -8.77 -24.63 7.98
N ARG A 231 -9.27 -25.72 7.39
CA ARG A 231 -8.47 -26.83 6.86
C ARG A 231 -8.52 -26.88 5.34
#